data_AF-A0A961MR04-F1
#
_entry.id   AF-A0A961MR04-F1
#
_cell.length_a   1.000
_cell.length_b   1.000
_cell.length_c   1.000
_cell.angle_alpha   90.00
_cell.angle_beta   90.00
_cell.angle_gamma   90.00
#
_symmetry.space_group_name_H-M   'P 1'
#
loop_
_entity.id
_entity.type
_entity.pdbx_description
1 polymer ?
#
loop_
_entity_poly.entity_id
_entity_poly.type
_entity_poly.pdbx_seq_one_letter_code
_entity_poly.pdbx_strand_id
1 'polypeptide(L)'
;APLRLLLSADIGPEAKLLQPEPEGPSGIDYLLCESTYGDRVRPPTTDESRRAALRDEVRAAIHPNGALLIPSFAVERAQELIADLAALMATDALPEIPIYVDSPLAARATQVFARHASALEGGAALRRALASRHLHFTQTAEQSMALDRVHGFHIVIAASGMCEAGRIRHRLKNWLWRDEATVLLVGFQAAGTLGRLLQDGAPSVRIQGESFEVRARIRTLDLYSGHADAGELVAWVRARLPIARDVFLVHGEEPAIEALAGRLSPFVDPGRI
;
A
#
# COMPACT_ATOMS: atom_id res chain seq x y z
N ALA A 1 16.11 37.89 -5.40
CA ALA A 1 15.93 36.57 -6.04
C ALA A 1 14.43 36.33 -6.25
N PRO A 2 14.01 35.52 -7.25
CA PRO A 2 12.60 35.14 -7.39
C PRO A 2 12.15 34.31 -6.18
N LEU A 3 10.85 34.36 -5.88
CA LEU A 3 10.23 33.55 -4.84
C LEU A 3 10.26 32.06 -5.23
N ARG A 4 10.64 31.18 -4.30
CA ARG A 4 10.75 29.72 -4.50
C ARG A 4 9.79 28.99 -3.57
N LEU A 5 8.83 28.29 -4.17
CA LEU A 5 7.88 27.42 -3.46
C LEU A 5 8.15 25.96 -3.87
N LEU A 6 8.24 25.07 -2.88
CA LEU A 6 8.35 23.63 -3.08
C LEU A 6 7.06 22.96 -2.63
N LEU A 7 6.51 22.09 -3.48
CA LEU A 7 5.40 21.20 -3.15
C LEU A 7 5.95 19.78 -3.09
N SER A 8 5.78 19.09 -1.96
CA SER A 8 6.27 17.72 -1.80
C SER A 8 5.52 16.72 -2.68
N ALA A 9 4.23 16.97 -2.94
CA ALA A 9 3.28 15.92 -3.30
C ALA A 9 3.36 14.78 -2.26
N ASP A 10 3.21 13.52 -2.70
CA ASP A 10 3.35 12.35 -1.82
C ASP A 10 4.83 11.96 -1.72
N ILE A 11 5.34 11.81 -0.49
CA ILE A 11 6.72 11.44 -0.21
C ILE A 11 6.76 9.95 0.08
N GLY A 12 7.56 9.18 -0.67
CA GLY A 12 7.76 7.75 -0.43
C GLY A 12 8.47 7.45 0.90
N PRO A 13 8.18 6.33 1.57
CA PRO A 13 8.95 5.88 2.73
C PRO A 13 10.33 5.39 2.30
N GLU A 14 11.23 5.26 3.27
CA GLU A 14 12.51 4.58 3.10
C GLU A 14 12.26 3.09 2.75
N ALA A 15 13.21 2.48 2.05
CA ALA A 15 13.17 1.06 1.65
C ALA A 15 12.00 0.66 0.72
N LYS A 16 11.63 1.57 -0.19
CA LYS A 16 10.82 1.28 -1.39
C LYS A 16 11.55 0.29 -2.31
N LEU A 17 10.82 -0.64 -2.93
CA LEU A 17 11.44 -1.63 -3.81
C LEU A 17 11.74 -1.05 -5.21
N LEU A 18 10.86 -0.19 -5.72
CA LEU A 18 10.86 0.19 -7.13
C LEU A 18 11.30 1.63 -7.40
N GLN A 19 11.32 2.50 -6.39
CA GLN A 19 11.58 3.92 -6.54
C GLN A 19 12.82 4.35 -5.75
N PRO A 20 13.55 5.35 -6.26
CA PRO A 20 14.63 5.96 -5.51
C PRO A 20 14.10 6.77 -4.32
N GLU A 21 15.01 7.10 -3.42
CA GLU A 21 14.75 7.98 -2.27
C GLU A 21 14.29 9.38 -2.70
N PRO A 22 13.38 10.04 -1.95
CA PRO A 22 12.80 11.32 -2.34
C PRO A 22 13.79 12.50 -2.21
N GLU A 23 14.12 13.11 -3.36
CA GLU A 23 15.02 14.26 -3.47
C GLU A 23 14.27 15.62 -3.49
N GLY A 24 15.00 16.73 -3.32
CA GLY A 24 14.42 18.07 -3.40
C GLY A 24 15.41 19.19 -3.03
N PRO A 25 15.19 20.43 -3.53
CA PRO A 25 16.10 21.54 -3.28
C PRO A 25 15.97 22.11 -1.86
N SER A 26 17.07 22.64 -1.33
CA SER A 26 17.09 23.47 -0.11
C SER A 26 17.12 24.98 -0.43
N GLY A 27 17.05 25.81 0.61
CA GLY A 27 17.10 27.27 0.48
C GLY A 27 15.88 27.84 -0.23
N ILE A 28 14.70 27.33 0.11
CA ILE A 28 13.40 27.69 -0.45
C ILE A 28 12.69 28.72 0.43
N ASP A 29 11.73 29.46 -0.13
CA ASP A 29 10.94 30.42 0.64
C ASP A 29 9.79 29.73 1.36
N TYR A 30 9.00 28.93 0.62
CA TYR A 30 7.82 28.24 1.13
C TYR A 30 7.89 26.74 0.86
N LEU A 31 7.38 25.94 1.79
CA LEU A 31 7.23 24.49 1.63
C LEU A 31 5.77 24.07 1.85
N LEU A 32 5.18 23.34 0.91
CA LEU A 32 3.94 22.61 1.10
C LEU A 32 4.29 21.12 1.24
N CYS A 33 4.07 20.55 2.43
CA CYS A 33 4.47 19.18 2.77
C CYS A 33 3.25 18.30 3.05
N GLU A 34 3.24 17.08 2.51
CA GLU A 34 2.22 16.09 2.89
C GLU A 34 2.32 15.68 4.35
N SER A 35 1.25 15.12 4.88
CA SER A 35 1.12 14.76 6.29
C SER A 35 0.33 13.46 6.50
N THR A 36 0.29 12.57 5.50
CA THR A 36 -0.57 11.36 5.50
C THR A 36 -0.37 10.50 6.75
N TYR A 37 0.88 10.38 7.23
CA TYR A 37 1.25 9.66 8.45
C TYR A 37 1.99 10.53 9.46
N GLY A 38 1.69 11.83 9.53
CA GLY A 38 2.32 12.75 10.48
C GLY A 38 2.17 12.36 11.97
N ASP A 39 1.17 11.54 12.28
CA ASP A 39 0.87 10.98 13.59
C ASP A 39 1.58 9.64 13.88
N ARG A 40 2.13 8.96 12.86
CA ARG A 40 2.64 7.59 13.00
C ARG A 40 4.14 7.51 12.79
N VAL A 41 4.80 6.73 13.66
CA VAL A 41 6.20 6.34 13.47
C VAL A 41 6.25 4.83 13.28
N ARG A 42 6.89 4.38 12.21
CA ARG A 42 7.13 2.99 11.90
C ARG A 42 8.51 2.59 12.42
N PRO A 43 8.69 1.32 12.80
CA PRO A 43 10.03 0.78 12.97
C PRO A 43 10.83 0.92 11.65
N PRO A 44 12.14 1.16 11.71
CA PRO A 44 13.01 1.14 10.54
C PRO A 44 12.75 -0.12 9.73
N THR A 45 12.35 0.07 8.48
CA THR A 45 11.90 -1.02 7.62
C THR A 45 13.00 -1.35 6.64
N THR A 46 13.44 -2.61 6.65
CA THR A 46 14.25 -3.17 5.59
C THR A 46 13.40 -4.05 4.69
N ASP A 47 13.90 -4.28 3.49
CA ASP A 47 13.39 -5.24 2.53
C ASP A 47 13.15 -6.64 3.15
N GLU A 48 14.04 -7.08 4.04
CA GLU A 48 13.92 -8.34 4.77
C GLU A 48 12.79 -8.30 5.81
N SER A 49 12.73 -7.25 6.63
CA SER A 49 11.69 -7.10 7.66
C SER A 49 10.29 -6.98 7.05
N ARG A 50 10.17 -6.28 5.91
CA ARG A 50 8.93 -6.11 5.14
C ARG A 50 8.45 -7.46 4.60
N ARG A 51 9.35 -8.24 3.99
CA ARG A 51 9.05 -9.59 3.52
C ARG A 51 8.73 -10.56 4.67
N ALA A 52 9.40 -10.45 5.82
CA ALA A 52 9.11 -11.27 6.99
C ALA A 52 7.69 -11.01 7.53
N ALA A 53 7.29 -9.74 7.64
CA ALA A 53 5.94 -9.38 8.06
C ALA A 53 4.88 -9.87 7.07
N LEU A 54 5.12 -9.73 5.76
CA LEU A 54 4.22 -10.27 4.74
C LEU A 54 4.12 -11.80 4.83
N ARG A 55 5.25 -12.50 4.99
CA ARG A 55 5.28 -13.97 5.15
C ARG A 55 4.40 -14.39 6.33
N ASP A 56 4.49 -13.69 7.45
CA ASP A 56 3.78 -14.06 8.67
C ASP A 56 2.27 -13.85 8.51
N GLU A 57 1.84 -12.75 7.88
CA GLU A 57 0.42 -12.53 7.55
C GLU A 57 -0.09 -13.56 6.54
N VAL A 58 0.69 -13.92 5.51
CA VAL A 58 0.30 -14.96 4.55
C VAL A 58 0.18 -16.32 5.24
N ARG A 59 1.17 -16.72 6.06
CA ARG A 59 1.14 -17.99 6.80
C ARG A 59 -0.05 -18.07 7.74
N ALA A 60 -0.35 -16.99 8.45
CA ALA A 60 -1.53 -16.91 9.31
C ALA A 60 -2.83 -17.01 8.50
N ALA A 61 -2.86 -16.51 7.27
CA ALA A 61 -4.04 -16.56 6.40
C ALA A 61 -4.30 -17.96 5.80
N ILE A 62 -3.29 -18.83 5.71
CA ILE A 62 -3.42 -20.15 5.06
C ILE A 62 -4.56 -20.95 5.71
N HIS A 63 -5.53 -21.32 4.86
CA HIS A 63 -6.63 -22.20 5.21
C HIS A 63 -6.98 -23.07 4.00
N PRO A 64 -7.25 -24.39 4.13
CA PRO A 64 -7.44 -25.29 3.00
C PRO A 64 -8.49 -24.84 1.97
N ASN A 65 -9.53 -24.14 2.43
CA ASN A 65 -10.60 -23.59 1.59
C ASN A 65 -10.69 -22.05 1.67
N GLY A 66 -9.61 -21.39 2.11
CA GLY A 66 -9.58 -19.95 2.34
C GLY A 66 -8.98 -19.15 1.18
N ALA A 67 -9.07 -17.84 1.29
CA ALA A 67 -8.40 -16.90 0.40
C ALA A 67 -7.80 -15.74 1.21
N LEU A 68 -6.62 -15.30 0.77
CA LEU A 68 -6.06 -14.02 1.20
C LEU A 68 -6.40 -12.96 0.15
N LEU A 69 -7.27 -12.02 0.52
CA LEU A 69 -7.63 -10.89 -0.30
C LEU A 69 -6.74 -9.69 0.06
N ILE A 70 -6.08 -9.12 -0.94
CA ILE A 70 -5.22 -7.95 -0.78
C ILE A 70 -5.77 -6.80 -1.65
N PRO A 71 -6.61 -5.91 -1.08
CA PRO A 71 -6.96 -4.66 -1.73
C PRO A 71 -5.69 -3.84 -2.00
N SER A 72 -5.39 -3.56 -3.27
CA SER A 72 -4.21 -2.77 -3.64
C SER A 72 -4.51 -1.79 -4.78
N PHE A 73 -3.82 -0.65 -4.77
CA PHE A 73 -3.76 0.21 -5.94
C PHE A 73 -3.05 -0.51 -7.09
N ALA A 74 -3.49 -0.19 -8.31
CA ALA A 74 -3.07 -0.90 -9.51
C ALA A 74 -1.63 -0.56 -9.95
N VAL A 75 -1.14 0.59 -9.53
CA VAL A 75 0.19 1.12 -9.89
C VAL A 75 1.08 1.01 -8.67
N GLU A 76 2.31 0.53 -8.90
CA GLU A 76 3.38 0.33 -7.93
C GLU A 76 3.11 -0.72 -6.83
N ARG A 77 2.16 -0.48 -5.91
CA ARG A 77 1.97 -1.34 -4.72
C ARG A 77 1.67 -2.80 -5.06
N ALA A 78 0.88 -3.03 -6.11
CA ALA A 78 0.61 -4.39 -6.58
C ALA A 78 1.90 -5.08 -7.06
N GLN A 79 2.78 -4.35 -7.73
CA GLN A 79 4.04 -4.87 -8.27
C GLN A 79 5.02 -5.20 -7.15
N GLU A 80 5.09 -4.39 -6.08
CA GLU A 80 5.91 -4.68 -4.90
C GLU A 80 5.45 -5.96 -4.18
N LEU A 81 4.14 -6.11 -3.97
CA LEU A 81 3.56 -7.31 -3.39
C LEU A 81 3.84 -8.56 -4.25
N ILE A 82 3.68 -8.46 -5.57
CA ILE A 82 3.98 -9.56 -6.49
C ILE A 82 5.45 -9.96 -6.39
N ALA A 83 6.36 -8.99 -6.36
CA ALA A 83 7.80 -9.25 -6.28
C ALA A 83 8.18 -9.97 -4.97
N ASP A 84 7.66 -9.51 -3.85
CA ASP A 84 7.96 -10.10 -2.55
C ASP A 84 7.32 -11.48 -2.34
N LEU A 85 6.05 -11.66 -2.74
CA LEU A 85 5.40 -12.96 -2.66
C LEU A 85 6.18 -14.00 -3.47
N ALA A 86 6.61 -13.64 -4.67
CA ALA A 86 7.42 -14.52 -5.49
C ALA A 86 8.80 -14.80 -4.88
N ALA A 87 9.45 -13.79 -4.27
CA ALA A 87 10.73 -13.97 -3.58
C ALA A 87 10.61 -14.88 -2.35
N LEU A 88 9.51 -14.78 -1.61
CA LEU A 88 9.22 -15.64 -0.46
C LEU A 88 8.94 -17.09 -0.89
N MET A 89 8.28 -17.31 -2.02
CA MET A 89 8.09 -18.66 -2.58
C MET A 89 9.40 -19.23 -3.12
N ALA A 90 10.22 -18.41 -3.79
CA ALA A 90 11.50 -18.84 -4.36
C ALA A 90 12.55 -19.25 -3.30
N THR A 91 12.37 -18.81 -2.05
CA THR A 91 13.25 -19.14 -0.90
C THR A 91 12.63 -20.18 0.03
N ASP A 92 11.52 -20.83 -0.37
CA ASP A 92 10.74 -21.78 0.44
C ASP A 92 10.23 -21.20 1.78
N ALA A 93 10.26 -19.87 1.94
CA ALA A 93 9.70 -19.19 3.09
C ALA A 93 8.15 -19.21 3.07
N LEU A 94 7.55 -19.32 1.88
CA LEU A 94 6.15 -19.62 1.67
C LEU A 94 6.02 -20.85 0.76
N PRO A 95 4.98 -21.69 0.94
CA PRO A 95 4.68 -22.73 -0.03
C PRO A 95 4.27 -22.12 -1.38
N GLU A 96 4.31 -22.93 -2.44
CA GLU A 96 3.79 -22.53 -3.74
C GLU A 96 2.28 -22.23 -3.66
N ILE A 97 1.90 -20.96 -3.81
CA ILE A 97 0.50 -20.50 -3.70
C ILE A 97 0.13 -19.76 -4.98
N PRO A 98 -1.02 -20.09 -5.62
CA PRO A 98 -1.53 -19.30 -6.74
C PRO A 98 -1.83 -17.85 -6.34
N ILE A 99 -1.31 -16.90 -7.11
CA ILE A 99 -1.55 -15.46 -6.96
C ILE A 99 -2.35 -14.98 -8.17
N TYR A 100 -3.54 -14.44 -7.91
CA TYR A 100 -4.41 -13.86 -8.93
C TYR A 100 -4.42 -12.34 -8.83
N VAL A 101 -3.99 -11.65 -9.88
CA VAL A 101 -4.09 -10.20 -10.01
C VAL A 101 -5.40 -9.88 -10.73
N ASP A 102 -6.44 -9.58 -9.95
CA ASP A 102 -7.79 -9.35 -10.43
C ASP A 102 -8.06 -7.86 -10.71
N SER A 103 -7.26 -7.29 -11.63
CA SER A 103 -7.38 -5.90 -12.05
C SER A 103 -6.77 -5.70 -13.44
N PRO A 104 -7.58 -5.39 -14.47
CA PRO A 104 -7.06 -5.10 -15.81
C PRO A 104 -6.14 -3.88 -15.84
N LEU A 105 -6.37 -2.92 -14.93
CA LEU A 105 -5.47 -1.78 -14.78
C LEU A 105 -4.13 -2.22 -14.17
N ALA A 106 -4.15 -3.07 -13.14
CA ALA A 106 -2.91 -3.57 -12.53
C ALA A 106 -2.13 -4.44 -13.51
N ALA A 107 -2.80 -5.26 -14.32
CA ALA A 107 -2.16 -6.04 -15.38
C ALA A 107 -1.44 -5.13 -16.39
N ARG A 108 -2.12 -4.08 -16.89
CA ARG A 108 -1.52 -3.11 -17.83
C ARG A 108 -0.39 -2.31 -17.20
N ALA A 109 -0.56 -1.84 -15.96
CA ALA A 109 0.49 -1.13 -15.23
C ALA A 109 1.73 -2.03 -15.07
N THR A 110 1.53 -3.29 -14.67
CA THR A 110 2.62 -4.27 -14.53
C THR A 110 3.39 -4.48 -15.82
N GLN A 111 2.73 -4.49 -16.98
CA GLN A 111 3.42 -4.56 -18.28
C GLN A 111 4.29 -3.33 -18.53
N VAL A 112 3.86 -2.14 -18.13
CA VAL A 112 4.68 -0.92 -18.22
C VAL A 112 5.92 -1.06 -17.33
N PHE A 113 5.75 -1.44 -16.06
CA PHE A 113 6.87 -1.68 -15.14
C PHE A 113 7.85 -2.73 -15.69
N ALA A 114 7.34 -3.84 -16.25
CA ALA A 114 8.18 -4.88 -16.85
C ALA A 114 9.04 -4.36 -18.01
N ARG A 115 8.47 -3.51 -18.89
CA ARG A 115 9.22 -2.88 -19.99
C ARG A 115 10.34 -1.97 -19.47
N HIS A 116 10.09 -1.23 -18.39
CA HIS A 116 11.05 -0.27 -17.83
C HIS A 116 11.89 -0.82 -16.66
N ALA A 117 11.78 -2.11 -16.34
CA ALA A 117 12.42 -2.69 -15.17
C ALA A 117 13.96 -2.62 -15.14
N SER A 118 14.64 -2.31 -16.24
CA SER A 118 16.09 -2.04 -16.20
C SER A 118 16.45 -0.69 -15.57
N ALA A 119 15.48 0.23 -15.47
CA ALA A 119 15.64 1.56 -14.88
C ALA A 119 15.09 1.64 -13.44
N LEU A 120 14.59 0.53 -12.90
CA LEU A 120 14.04 0.46 -11.54
C LEU A 120 15.01 -0.32 -10.65
N GLU A 121 15.24 0.13 -9.42
CA GLU A 121 16.16 -0.51 -8.47
C GLU A 121 15.81 -1.99 -8.23
N GLY A 122 14.54 -2.28 -7.92
CA GLY A 122 14.00 -3.64 -7.76
C GLY A 122 13.49 -4.31 -9.04
N GLY A 123 13.75 -3.74 -10.22
CA GLY A 123 13.13 -4.21 -11.46
C GLY A 123 13.53 -5.64 -11.87
N ALA A 124 14.73 -6.10 -11.50
CA ALA A 124 15.14 -7.49 -11.72
C ALA A 124 14.31 -8.48 -10.87
N ALA A 125 13.99 -8.12 -9.62
CA ALA A 125 13.11 -8.92 -8.77
C ALA A 125 11.70 -8.99 -9.34
N LEU A 126 11.16 -7.86 -9.80
CA LEU A 126 9.87 -7.81 -10.47
C LEU A 126 9.85 -8.71 -11.72
N ARG A 127 10.86 -8.61 -12.61
CA ARG A 127 10.93 -9.49 -13.80
C ARG A 127 10.91 -10.97 -13.46
N ARG A 128 11.64 -11.39 -12.42
CA ARG A 128 11.61 -12.78 -11.95
C ARG A 128 10.23 -13.17 -11.45
N ALA A 129 9.58 -12.31 -10.68
CA ALA A 129 8.22 -12.56 -10.17
C ALA A 129 7.20 -12.71 -11.30
N LEU A 130 7.31 -11.90 -12.36
CA LEU A 130 6.42 -11.98 -13.52
C LEU A 130 6.62 -13.23 -14.37
N ALA A 131 7.75 -13.92 -14.23
CA ALA A 131 8.00 -15.22 -14.86
C ALA A 131 7.48 -16.40 -14.02
N SER A 132 6.95 -16.15 -12.82
CA SER A 132 6.43 -17.21 -11.95
C SER A 132 5.19 -17.87 -12.57
N ARG A 133 5.18 -19.21 -12.59
CA ARG A 133 4.01 -20.01 -13.04
C ARG A 133 2.79 -19.86 -12.12
N HIS A 134 2.99 -19.35 -10.91
CA HIS A 134 1.95 -19.17 -9.91
C HIS A 134 1.25 -17.81 -10.02
N LEU A 135 1.75 -16.91 -10.87
CA LEU A 135 1.16 -15.59 -11.07
C LEU A 135 0.19 -15.61 -12.26
N HIS A 136 -1.06 -15.23 -12.00
CA HIS A 136 -2.13 -15.22 -12.98
C HIS A 136 -2.79 -13.85 -13.04
N PHE A 137 -2.92 -13.29 -14.24
CA PHE A 137 -3.63 -12.02 -14.45
C PHE A 137 -5.01 -12.29 -15.04
N THR A 138 -6.05 -11.62 -14.52
CA THR A 138 -7.37 -11.63 -15.14
C THR A 138 -7.61 -10.32 -15.90
N GLN A 139 -8.08 -10.44 -17.13
CA GLN A 139 -8.39 -9.31 -18.02
C GLN A 139 -9.89 -9.12 -18.18
N THR A 140 -10.66 -10.20 -18.30
CA THR A 140 -12.11 -10.12 -18.55
C THR A 140 -12.95 -10.32 -17.29
N ALA A 141 -14.24 -10.00 -17.36
CA ALA A 141 -15.18 -10.23 -16.27
C ALA A 141 -15.38 -11.74 -16.03
N GLU A 142 -15.43 -12.54 -17.10
CA GLU A 142 -15.59 -13.99 -17.04
C GLU A 142 -14.41 -14.65 -16.33
N GLN A 143 -13.17 -14.22 -16.64
CA GLN A 143 -11.98 -14.69 -15.94
C GLN A 143 -12.00 -14.34 -14.46
N SER A 144 -12.48 -13.13 -14.13
CA SER A 144 -12.66 -12.72 -12.74
C SER A 144 -13.69 -13.59 -12.04
N MET A 145 -14.87 -13.81 -12.63
CA MET A 145 -15.92 -14.68 -12.07
C MET A 145 -15.46 -16.13 -11.93
N ALA A 146 -14.60 -16.62 -12.82
CA ALA A 146 -14.03 -17.96 -12.71
C ALA A 146 -13.20 -18.15 -11.42
N LEU A 147 -12.66 -17.08 -10.83
CA LEU A 147 -11.96 -17.14 -9.54
C LEU A 147 -12.87 -17.61 -8.39
N ASP A 148 -14.20 -17.45 -8.51
CA ASP A 148 -15.16 -17.92 -7.50
C ASP A 148 -15.21 -19.45 -7.38
N ARG A 149 -14.64 -20.16 -8.36
CA ARG A 149 -14.57 -21.63 -8.44
C ARG A 149 -13.19 -22.18 -8.14
N VAL A 150 -12.23 -21.33 -7.75
CA VAL A 150 -10.89 -21.77 -7.37
C VAL A 150 -10.99 -22.45 -6.01
N HIS A 151 -10.43 -23.66 -5.94
CA HIS A 151 -10.32 -24.43 -4.72
C HIS A 151 -8.88 -24.38 -4.18
N GLY A 152 -8.71 -24.64 -2.89
CA GLY A 152 -7.42 -24.48 -2.24
C GLY A 152 -7.15 -23.05 -1.80
N PHE A 153 -6.14 -22.88 -0.95
CA PHE A 153 -5.67 -21.57 -0.54
C PHE A 153 -5.07 -20.82 -1.74
N HIS A 154 -5.48 -19.57 -1.91
CA HIS A 154 -4.98 -18.69 -2.96
C HIS A 154 -4.96 -17.23 -2.51
N ILE A 155 -4.14 -16.44 -3.19
CA ILE A 155 -4.01 -15.00 -2.96
C ILE A 155 -4.70 -14.26 -4.10
N VAL A 156 -5.53 -13.25 -3.77
CA VAL A 156 -6.11 -12.35 -4.77
C VAL A 156 -5.71 -10.93 -4.47
N ILE A 157 -4.95 -10.32 -5.39
CA ILE A 157 -4.63 -8.89 -5.36
C ILE A 157 -5.62 -8.18 -6.29
N ALA A 158 -6.45 -7.30 -5.76
CA ALA A 158 -7.48 -6.62 -6.55
C ALA A 158 -7.58 -5.13 -6.23
N ALA A 159 -7.95 -4.35 -7.23
CA ALA A 159 -8.23 -2.92 -7.07
C ALA A 159 -9.71 -2.68 -6.73
N SER A 160 -10.06 -1.60 -6.01
CA SER A 160 -9.19 -0.50 -5.51
C SER A 160 -8.61 -0.74 -4.10
N GLY A 161 -7.48 -0.09 -3.79
CA GLY A 161 -6.75 -0.28 -2.53
C GLY A 161 -7.48 0.13 -1.25
N MET A 162 -8.55 0.94 -1.37
CA MET A 162 -9.41 1.35 -0.24
C MET A 162 -10.79 0.68 -0.26
N CYS A 163 -10.96 -0.37 -1.08
CA CYS A 163 -12.20 -1.15 -1.22
C CYS A 163 -13.43 -0.39 -1.79
N GLU A 164 -13.27 0.84 -2.24
CA GLU A 164 -14.38 1.70 -2.71
C GLU A 164 -15.00 1.28 -4.05
N ALA A 165 -14.19 0.67 -4.93
CA ALA A 165 -14.59 0.39 -6.29
C ALA A 165 -13.83 -0.81 -6.87
N GLY A 166 -14.23 -1.22 -8.08
CA GLY A 166 -13.54 -2.27 -8.82
C GLY A 166 -13.85 -3.68 -8.31
N ARG A 167 -13.02 -4.63 -8.76
CA ARG A 167 -13.26 -6.06 -8.57
C ARG A 167 -13.07 -6.51 -7.14
N ILE A 168 -12.32 -5.77 -6.33
CA ILE A 168 -12.19 -6.08 -4.91
C ILE A 168 -13.54 -6.13 -4.20
N ARG A 169 -14.51 -5.29 -4.58
CA ARG A 169 -15.87 -5.33 -3.99
C ARG A 169 -16.56 -6.66 -4.26
N HIS A 170 -16.42 -7.22 -5.46
CA HIS A 170 -16.94 -8.55 -5.78
C HIS A 170 -16.26 -9.62 -4.92
N ARG A 171 -14.94 -9.56 -4.76
CA ARG A 171 -14.20 -10.47 -3.86
C ARG A 171 -14.69 -10.37 -2.43
N LEU A 172 -14.86 -9.15 -1.91
CA LEU A 172 -15.36 -8.91 -0.57
C LEU A 172 -16.78 -9.45 -0.37
N LYS A 173 -17.71 -9.25 -1.32
CA LYS A 173 -19.06 -9.84 -1.27
C LYS A 173 -19.02 -11.38 -1.12
N ASN A 174 -18.05 -12.03 -1.77
CA ASN A 174 -17.95 -13.49 -1.79
C ASN A 174 -17.26 -14.06 -0.54
N TRP A 175 -16.40 -13.29 0.13
CA TRP A 175 -15.51 -13.79 1.17
C TRP A 175 -15.68 -13.15 2.55
N LEU A 176 -16.24 -11.94 2.68
CA LEU A 176 -16.30 -11.23 3.98
C LEU A 176 -17.05 -12.01 5.06
N TRP A 177 -18.05 -12.80 4.68
CA TRP A 177 -18.89 -13.58 5.59
C TRP A 177 -18.32 -14.96 5.93
N ARG A 178 -17.09 -15.27 5.49
CA ARG A 178 -16.43 -16.57 5.67
C ARG A 178 -15.24 -16.46 6.64
N ASP A 179 -15.18 -17.31 7.65
CA ASP A 179 -14.10 -17.31 8.65
C ASP A 179 -12.75 -17.75 8.04
N GLU A 180 -12.80 -18.47 6.92
CA GLU A 180 -11.65 -18.97 6.18
C GLU A 180 -10.90 -17.87 5.42
N ALA A 181 -11.51 -16.69 5.24
CA ALA A 181 -10.90 -15.58 4.53
C ALA A 181 -10.06 -14.68 5.43
N THR A 182 -9.03 -14.10 4.84
CA THR A 182 -8.32 -12.95 5.42
C THR A 182 -8.33 -11.80 4.41
N VAL A 183 -8.65 -10.60 4.87
CA VAL A 183 -8.49 -9.37 4.09
C VAL A 183 -7.30 -8.61 4.67
N LEU A 184 -6.23 -8.46 3.89
CA LEU A 184 -5.01 -7.77 4.29
C LEU A 184 -4.96 -6.38 3.63
N LEU A 185 -5.19 -5.35 4.43
CA LEU A 185 -5.12 -3.95 4.03
C LEU A 185 -3.65 -3.50 4.05
N VAL A 186 -3.10 -3.18 2.89
CA VAL A 186 -1.66 -2.95 2.68
C VAL A 186 -1.29 -1.46 2.53
N GLY A 187 -2.09 -0.57 3.11
CA GLY A 187 -1.79 0.85 3.16
C GLY A 187 -2.98 1.68 3.61
N PHE A 188 -2.82 3.01 3.55
CA PHE A 188 -3.76 3.98 4.13
C PHE A 188 -5.20 3.76 3.71
N GLN A 189 -6.11 3.82 4.70
CA GLN A 189 -7.55 3.73 4.52
C GLN A 189 -8.19 5.05 4.99
N ALA A 190 -8.59 5.88 4.03
CA ALA A 190 -9.16 7.19 4.33
C ALA A 190 -10.50 7.07 5.06
N ALA A 191 -10.78 8.03 5.96
CA ALA A 191 -12.08 8.15 6.60
C ALA A 191 -13.23 8.12 5.58
N GLY A 192 -14.28 7.36 5.90
CA GLY A 192 -15.46 7.20 5.04
C GLY A 192 -15.35 6.11 3.96
N THR A 193 -14.20 5.46 3.80
CA THR A 193 -14.06 4.32 2.87
C THR A 193 -14.49 3.00 3.49
N LEU A 194 -14.92 2.05 2.66
CA LEU A 194 -15.22 0.68 3.06
C LEU A 194 -14.01 0.01 3.72
N GLY A 195 -12.81 0.23 3.18
CA GLY A 195 -11.60 -0.33 3.76
C GLY A 195 -11.31 0.21 5.16
N ARG A 196 -11.62 1.48 5.44
CA ARG A 196 -11.54 2.05 6.79
C ARG A 196 -12.56 1.44 7.74
N LEU A 197 -13.81 1.26 7.31
CA LEU A 197 -14.83 0.56 8.11
C LEU A 197 -14.38 -0.86 8.51
N LEU A 198 -13.78 -1.60 7.56
CA LEU A 198 -13.23 -2.92 7.83
C LEU A 198 -12.05 -2.84 8.81
N GLN A 199 -11.13 -1.89 8.60
CA GLN A 199 -9.98 -1.67 9.48
C GLN A 199 -10.40 -1.35 10.92
N ASP A 200 -11.43 -0.53 11.09
CA ASP A 200 -11.97 -0.12 12.40
C ASP A 200 -12.79 -1.25 13.08
N GLY A 201 -12.92 -2.42 12.44
CA GLY A 201 -13.55 -3.60 13.03
C GLY A 201 -15.08 -3.61 12.95
N ALA A 202 -15.66 -2.95 11.93
CA ALA A 202 -17.11 -2.99 11.73
C ALA A 202 -17.62 -4.44 11.62
N PRO A 203 -18.60 -4.86 12.43
CA PRO A 203 -19.12 -6.24 12.41
C PRO A 203 -19.97 -6.54 11.16
N SER A 204 -20.42 -5.50 10.46
CA SER A 204 -21.15 -5.60 9.20
C SER A 204 -20.89 -4.37 8.34
N VAL A 205 -20.94 -4.54 7.03
CA VAL A 205 -20.74 -3.46 6.05
C VAL A 205 -21.76 -3.55 4.91
N ARG A 206 -22.03 -2.42 4.24
CA ARG A 206 -22.92 -2.38 3.07
C ARG A 206 -22.13 -2.24 1.77
N ILE A 207 -22.31 -3.20 0.86
CA ILE A 207 -21.64 -3.20 -0.46
C ILE A 207 -22.72 -3.26 -1.53
N GLN A 208 -22.82 -2.22 -2.36
CA GLN A 208 -23.79 -2.12 -3.47
C GLN A 208 -25.25 -2.28 -3.03
N GLY A 209 -25.58 -1.82 -1.81
CA GLY A 209 -26.95 -1.87 -1.26
C GLY A 209 -27.24 -3.12 -0.43
N GLU A 210 -26.39 -4.13 -0.49
CA GLU A 210 -26.52 -5.39 0.26
C GLU A 210 -25.65 -5.36 1.53
N SER A 211 -26.16 -5.89 2.63
CA SER A 211 -25.44 -5.98 3.92
C SER A 211 -24.71 -7.30 4.03
N PHE A 212 -23.45 -7.26 4.49
CA PHE A 212 -22.60 -8.42 4.71
C PHE A 212 -22.05 -8.40 6.14
N GLU A 213 -22.16 -9.53 6.83
CA GLU A 213 -21.45 -9.75 8.10
C GLU A 213 -19.95 -9.89 7.84
N VAL A 214 -19.14 -9.31 8.73
CA VAL A 214 -17.68 -9.39 8.67
C VAL A 214 -17.21 -10.49 9.61
N ARG A 215 -16.97 -11.66 9.03
CA ARG A 215 -16.44 -12.86 9.67
C ARG A 215 -15.00 -13.17 9.25
N ALA A 216 -14.63 -12.73 8.05
CA ALA A 216 -13.26 -12.77 7.57
C ALA A 216 -12.33 -12.01 8.51
N ARG A 217 -11.11 -12.51 8.67
CA ARG A 217 -10.08 -11.85 9.47
C ARG A 217 -9.61 -10.59 8.76
N ILE A 218 -9.78 -9.43 9.38
CA ILE A 218 -9.26 -8.16 8.85
C ILE A 218 -7.88 -7.89 9.46
N ARG A 219 -6.89 -7.69 8.60
CA ARG A 219 -5.48 -7.46 8.96
C ARG A 219 -4.98 -6.21 8.27
N THR A 220 -3.97 -5.57 8.84
CA THR A 220 -3.31 -4.40 8.26
C THR A 220 -1.81 -4.61 8.24
N LEU A 221 -1.20 -4.26 7.12
CA LEU A 221 0.25 -4.26 6.93
C LEU A 221 0.66 -2.95 6.23
N ASP A 222 0.98 -1.94 7.03
CA ASP A 222 1.27 -0.59 6.55
C ASP A 222 2.65 -0.45 5.85
N LEU A 223 3.46 -1.51 5.84
CA LEU A 223 4.81 -1.54 5.25
C LEU A 223 4.83 -1.46 3.71
N TYR A 224 3.68 -1.56 3.05
CA TYR A 224 3.53 -1.37 1.60
C TYR A 224 2.89 -0.03 1.26
N SER A 225 2.69 0.85 2.25
CA SER A 225 2.17 2.18 1.99
C SER A 225 3.14 2.98 1.14
N GLY A 226 2.58 3.85 0.30
CA GLY A 226 3.37 4.71 -0.59
C GLY A 226 3.85 6.00 0.07
N HIS A 227 3.50 6.22 1.35
CA HIS A 227 3.81 7.44 2.07
C HIS A 227 4.78 7.19 3.23
N ALA A 228 5.67 8.16 3.38
CA ALA A 228 6.60 8.33 4.48
C ALA A 228 5.86 8.44 5.81
N ASP A 229 6.47 7.90 6.86
CA ASP A 229 6.03 8.07 8.23
C ASP A 229 6.43 9.45 8.80
N ALA A 230 6.03 9.74 10.03
CA ALA A 230 6.33 11.02 10.67
C ALA A 230 7.83 11.30 10.83
N GLY A 231 8.66 10.27 11.07
CA GLY A 231 10.10 10.42 11.21
C GLY A 231 10.77 10.76 9.88
N GLU A 232 10.39 10.03 8.83
CA GLU A 232 10.84 10.21 7.46
C GLU A 232 10.42 11.59 6.92
N LEU A 233 9.18 12.02 7.16
CA LEU A 233 8.70 13.37 6.80
C LEU A 233 9.51 14.47 7.51
N VAL A 234 9.77 14.32 8.81
CA VAL A 234 10.60 15.28 9.56
C VAL A 234 12.03 15.32 9.00
N ALA A 235 12.63 14.16 8.73
CA ALA A 235 13.96 14.08 8.13
C ALA A 235 13.99 14.75 6.75
N TRP A 236 12.96 14.51 5.93
CA TRP A 236 12.81 15.11 4.62
C TRP A 236 12.76 16.64 4.70
N VAL A 237 11.90 17.21 5.57
CA VAL A 237 11.79 18.65 5.79
C VAL A 237 13.12 19.24 6.28
N ARG A 238 13.79 18.58 7.23
CA ARG A 238 15.07 19.04 7.80
C ARG A 238 16.16 19.16 6.75
N ALA A 239 16.23 18.24 5.78
CA ALA A 239 17.21 18.30 4.70
C ALA A 239 17.00 19.49 3.75
N ARG A 240 15.85 20.18 3.80
CA ARG A 240 15.53 21.35 2.97
C ARG A 240 15.71 22.68 3.71
N LEU A 241 16.12 22.65 4.98
CA LEU A 241 16.44 23.87 5.74
C LEU A 241 17.69 24.59 5.14
N PRO A 242 17.76 25.94 5.27
CA PRO A 242 16.75 26.81 5.84
C PRO A 242 15.54 27.00 4.89
N ILE A 243 14.35 27.06 5.48
CA ILE A 243 13.12 27.54 4.82
C ILE A 243 12.94 28.99 5.26
N ALA A 244 12.83 29.94 4.32
CA ALA A 244 12.88 31.36 4.65
C ALA A 244 11.55 31.91 5.22
N ARG A 245 10.42 31.30 4.89
CA ARG A 245 9.05 31.70 5.28
C ARG A 245 8.25 30.51 5.79
N ASP A 246 7.06 30.25 5.29
CA ASP A 246 6.14 29.31 5.96
C ASP A 246 6.22 27.88 5.40
N VAL A 247 5.92 26.92 6.27
CA VAL A 247 5.65 25.53 5.94
C VAL A 247 4.14 25.35 6.03
N PHE A 248 3.52 24.74 5.03
CA PHE A 248 2.10 24.39 5.03
C PHE A 248 1.97 22.88 5.03
N LEU A 249 1.32 22.33 6.04
CA LEU A 249 1.02 20.91 6.10
C LEU A 249 -0.31 20.62 5.38
N VAL A 250 -0.27 19.72 4.42
CA VAL A 250 -1.40 19.36 3.56
C VAL A 250 -1.52 17.83 3.47
N HIS A 251 -2.57 17.33 2.81
CA HIS A 251 -2.71 15.90 2.49
C HIS A 251 -2.55 14.97 3.72
N GLY A 252 -3.33 15.21 4.77
CA GLY A 252 -3.38 14.40 5.99
C GLY A 252 -4.68 14.66 6.76
N GLU A 253 -5.06 13.73 7.64
CA GLU A 253 -6.16 13.95 8.59
C GLU A 253 -5.70 14.94 9.67
N GLU A 254 -6.64 15.66 10.29
CA GLU A 254 -6.33 16.70 11.29
C GLU A 254 -5.35 16.24 12.39
N PRO A 255 -5.50 15.04 13.00
CA PRO A 255 -4.52 14.55 13.98
C PRO A 255 -3.11 14.34 13.41
N ALA A 256 -3.00 13.96 12.14
CA ALA A 256 -1.71 13.75 11.48
C ALA A 256 -1.02 15.08 11.16
N ILE A 257 -1.79 16.08 10.74
CA ILE A 257 -1.31 17.46 10.54
C ILE A 257 -0.80 18.04 11.86
N GLU A 258 -1.61 17.98 12.93
CA GLU A 258 -1.25 18.51 14.24
C GLU A 258 -0.01 17.82 14.82
N ALA A 259 0.06 16.49 14.72
CA ALA A 259 1.20 15.72 15.20
C ALA A 259 2.48 16.08 14.44
N LEU A 260 2.43 16.22 13.10
CA LEU A 260 3.59 16.61 12.31
C LEU A 260 4.04 18.04 12.60
N ALA A 261 3.10 18.98 12.78
CA ALA A 261 3.43 20.35 13.19
C ALA A 261 4.17 20.37 14.52
N GLY A 262 3.69 19.61 15.51
CA GLY A 262 4.35 19.45 16.80
C GLY A 262 5.78 18.90 16.67
N ARG A 263 5.98 17.90 15.80
CA ARG A 263 7.32 17.30 15.55
C ARG A 263 8.29 18.23 14.82
N LEU A 264 7.79 19.20 14.04
CA LEU A 264 8.60 20.17 13.30
C LEU A 264 8.96 21.41 14.14
N SER A 265 8.24 21.68 15.22
CA SER A 265 8.47 22.82 16.12
C SER A 265 9.92 23.01 16.63
N PRO A 266 10.76 21.97 16.80
CA PRO A 266 12.17 22.18 17.18
C PRO A 266 13.05 22.72 16.05
N PHE A 267 12.58 22.67 14.80
CA PHE A 267 13.35 22.99 13.60
C PHE A 267 12.79 24.17 12.80
N VAL A 268 11.48 24.41 12.92
CA VAL A 268 10.75 25.50 12.28
C VAL A 268 9.93 26.20 13.37
N ASP A 269 9.92 27.54 13.35
CA ASP A 269 9.12 28.33 14.27
C ASP A 269 7.63 27.90 14.19
N PRO A 270 6.99 27.51 15.30
CA PRO A 270 5.58 27.11 15.31
C PRO A 270 4.61 28.14 14.71
N GLY A 271 4.95 29.44 14.74
CA GLY A 271 4.14 30.48 14.11
C GLY A 271 4.21 30.49 12.57
N ARG A 272 5.04 29.62 11.99
CA ARG A 272 5.31 29.51 10.54
C ARG A 272 4.95 28.12 9.98
N ILE A 273 4.25 27.29 10.74
CA ILE A 273 3.78 25.94 10.34
C ILE A 273 2.25 25.94 10.24
#